data_AF-A0A8T1Q6U1-F1
#
_entry.id   AF-A0A8T1Q6U1-F1
#
_cell.length_a   1.000
_cell.length_b   1.000
_cell.length_c   1.000
_cell.angle_alpha   90.00
_cell.angle_beta   90.00
_cell.angle_gamma   90.00
#
_symmetry.space_group_name_H-M   'P 1'
#
loop_
_entity.id
_entity.type
_entity.pdbx_description
1 polymer ?
#
loop_
_entity_poly.entity_id
_entity_poly.type
_entity_poly.pdbx_seq_one_letter_code
_entity_poly.pdbx_strand_id
1 'polypeptide(L)'
;MMTGDHVKASRSSHHDEVPLSPAARFFQAPRFNVYIIAIVGCKTRINTDVVNAGLEKTLVKHPRFSSKMVVDGNKYCKNKKWTQTKVNLEDHIIVPELDPNIEFPDRFVEDYVSNVTRTPLDLSKPLWELHLLNIKTSDAEAVGVFRIHHSMGDGASLISLLLACTRKTSDPEALPSVPVKKGAGSTFNSAAGFWWFFSAIWLFLRLIWNTMVDVLLFVATTLFLKDMKTPIKGAPGVELNVKKFVHRTVSFDDIKLVKNAMNMTVNDVVTGITQAGLSRYLNRRYSEEKKLDGQVKQSNSNIPKGIRLRTVILVNLRKSAGIQVNYLSVIVRKT
;
A
#
# COMPACT_ATOMS: atom_id res chain seq x y z
N MET A 1 -59.93 22.28 -17.48
CA MET A 1 -59.30 23.42 -18.19
C MET A 1 -58.78 24.35 -17.08
N MET A 2 -57.51 24.47 -16.71
CA MET A 2 -56.19 24.13 -17.25
C MET A 2 -55.30 23.75 -16.04
N THR A 3 -54.83 22.50 -15.97
CA THR A 3 -53.40 22.10 -16.06
C THR A 3 -52.44 22.86 -15.13
N GLY A 4 -52.17 22.28 -13.96
CA GLY A 4 -50.98 22.57 -13.16
C GLY A 4 -49.86 21.59 -13.53
N ASP A 5 -48.76 22.12 -14.02
CA ASP A 5 -47.57 21.34 -14.37
C ASP A 5 -46.86 20.82 -13.11
N HIS A 6 -47.07 19.54 -12.83
CA HIS A 6 -46.21 18.79 -11.91
C HIS A 6 -44.90 18.45 -12.64
N VAL A 7 -43.89 19.31 -12.46
CA VAL A 7 -42.49 18.93 -12.73
C VAL A 7 -42.10 17.86 -11.71
N LYS A 8 -42.22 16.60 -12.14
CA LYS A 8 -41.74 15.42 -11.45
C LYS A 8 -40.21 15.43 -11.53
N ALA A 9 -39.56 16.05 -10.56
CA ALA A 9 -38.12 15.90 -10.37
C ALA A 9 -37.84 14.41 -10.12
N SER A 10 -37.29 13.74 -11.13
CA SER A 10 -36.75 12.40 -10.99
C SER A 10 -35.65 12.46 -9.92
N ARG A 11 -35.92 11.89 -8.75
CA ARG A 11 -34.88 11.47 -7.82
C ARG A 11 -34.06 10.40 -8.54
N SER A 12 -33.01 10.83 -9.24
CA SER A 12 -31.95 9.94 -9.72
C SER A 12 -31.33 9.27 -8.51
N SER A 13 -31.08 7.98 -8.63
CA SER A 13 -30.40 7.13 -7.66
C SER A 13 -28.95 7.56 -7.47
N HIS A 14 -28.70 8.65 -6.75
CA HIS A 14 -27.39 9.03 -6.24
C HIS A 14 -27.04 8.17 -5.02
N HIS A 15 -26.77 6.89 -5.24
CA HIS A 15 -26.12 6.06 -4.22
C HIS A 15 -24.68 5.78 -4.67
N ASP A 16 -23.75 6.42 -3.95
CA ASP A 16 -22.35 6.03 -3.74
C ASP A 16 -21.31 6.34 -4.84
N GLU A 17 -21.43 7.49 -5.53
CA GLU A 17 -20.32 8.04 -6.31
C GLU A 17 -19.32 8.80 -5.41
N VAL A 18 -18.06 8.33 -5.36
CA VAL A 18 -17.01 8.98 -4.56
C VAL A 18 -15.91 9.53 -5.48
N PRO A 19 -15.51 10.81 -5.36
CA PRO A 19 -14.43 11.36 -6.17
C PRO A 19 -13.09 10.66 -5.91
N LEU A 20 -12.20 10.64 -6.91
CA LEU A 20 -10.83 10.18 -6.70
C LEU A 20 -10.07 11.17 -5.79
N SER A 21 -9.26 10.64 -4.88
CA SER A 21 -8.32 11.45 -4.11
C SER A 21 -7.21 12.01 -5.03
N PRO A 22 -6.53 13.11 -4.65
CA PRO A 22 -5.40 13.63 -5.41
C PRO A 22 -4.32 12.57 -5.70
N ALA A 23 -3.97 11.75 -4.70
CA ALA A 23 -3.03 10.64 -4.87
C ALA A 23 -3.54 9.58 -5.86
N ALA A 24 -4.84 9.21 -5.79
CA ALA A 24 -5.43 8.26 -6.73
C ALA A 24 -5.41 8.80 -8.17
N ARG A 25 -5.63 10.10 -8.39
CA ARG A 25 -5.49 10.73 -9.71
C ARG A 25 -4.05 10.69 -10.20
N PHE A 26 -3.09 10.94 -9.32
CA PHE A 26 -1.67 10.90 -9.63
C PHE A 26 -1.22 9.50 -10.08
N PHE A 27 -1.61 8.45 -9.36
CA PHE A 27 -1.30 7.06 -9.72
C PHE A 27 -1.97 6.55 -11.01
N GLN A 28 -2.91 7.33 -11.56
CA GLN A 28 -3.61 7.01 -12.79
C GLN A 28 -3.08 7.83 -13.98
N ALA A 29 -1.99 8.58 -13.79
CA ALA A 29 -1.30 9.25 -14.89
C ALA A 29 -0.52 8.22 -15.73
N PRO A 30 -0.38 8.41 -17.06
CA PRO A 30 0.22 7.42 -17.96
C PRO A 30 1.63 6.92 -17.59
N ARG A 31 2.37 7.66 -16.75
CA ARG A 31 3.73 7.32 -16.27
C ARG A 31 3.80 6.90 -14.80
N PHE A 32 2.68 6.89 -14.09
CA PHE A 32 2.61 6.66 -12.64
C PHE A 32 1.67 5.52 -12.25
N ASN A 33 1.56 4.52 -13.12
CA ASN A 33 0.75 3.33 -12.87
C ASN A 33 1.46 2.41 -11.86
N VAL A 34 1.06 2.51 -10.59
CA VAL A 34 1.69 1.80 -9.46
C VAL A 34 0.78 0.72 -8.92
N TYR A 35 1.37 -0.44 -8.70
CA TYR A 35 0.73 -1.62 -8.13
C TYR A 35 1.35 -1.97 -6.77
N ILE A 36 0.51 -2.41 -5.85
CA ILE A 36 0.90 -3.07 -4.62
C ILE A 36 0.79 -4.56 -4.87
N ILE A 37 1.88 -5.29 -4.59
CA ILE A 37 1.94 -6.74 -4.69
C ILE A 37 2.13 -7.29 -3.28
N ALA A 38 1.21 -8.15 -2.85
CA ALA A 38 1.34 -8.93 -1.63
C ALA A 38 1.47 -10.41 -1.99
N ILE A 39 2.50 -11.06 -1.47
CA ILE A 39 2.77 -12.48 -1.68
C ILE A 39 2.55 -13.18 -0.34
N VAL A 40 1.72 -14.21 -0.31
CA VAL A 40 1.34 -14.95 0.89
C VAL A 40 1.59 -16.43 0.66
N GLY A 41 2.50 -17.02 1.43
CA GLY A 41 2.71 -18.47 1.46
C GLY A 41 1.70 -19.16 2.38
N CYS A 42 1.16 -20.29 1.93
CA CYS A 42 0.23 -21.13 2.67
C CYS A 42 0.89 -22.47 3.04
N LYS A 43 0.62 -22.97 4.25
CA LYS A 43 1.09 -24.30 4.71
C LYS A 43 0.32 -25.47 4.10
N THR A 44 -0.75 -25.19 3.36
CA THR A 44 -1.60 -26.17 2.70
C THR A 44 -1.86 -25.70 1.27
N ARG A 45 -2.27 -26.62 0.40
CA ARG A 45 -2.83 -26.24 -0.90
C ARG A 45 -4.04 -25.34 -0.71
N ILE A 46 -4.21 -24.41 -1.63
CA ILE A 46 -5.30 -23.44 -1.64
C ILE A 46 -6.47 -24.06 -2.43
N ASN A 47 -7.62 -24.15 -1.77
CA ASN A 47 -8.88 -24.51 -2.41
C ASN A 47 -9.58 -23.24 -2.90
N THR A 48 -9.81 -23.13 -4.21
CA THR A 48 -10.42 -21.96 -4.85
C THR A 48 -11.83 -21.67 -4.35
N ASP A 49 -12.65 -22.70 -4.12
CA ASP A 49 -14.04 -22.55 -3.67
C ASP A 49 -14.12 -21.96 -2.27
N VAL A 50 -13.20 -22.38 -1.39
CA VAL A 50 -13.09 -21.83 -0.03
C VAL A 50 -12.66 -20.37 -0.07
N VAL A 51 -11.71 -20.02 -0.95
CA VAL A 51 -11.27 -18.64 -1.16
C VAL A 51 -12.42 -17.79 -1.69
N ASN A 52 -13.16 -18.28 -2.70
CA ASN A 52 -14.33 -17.61 -3.25
C ASN A 52 -15.35 -17.28 -2.14
N ALA A 53 -15.79 -18.29 -1.40
CA ALA A 53 -16.75 -18.12 -0.32
C ALA A 53 -16.27 -17.16 0.79
N GLY A 54 -14.96 -17.17 1.09
CA GLY A 54 -14.35 -16.24 2.03
C GLY A 54 -14.37 -14.80 1.54
N LEU A 55 -14.03 -14.56 0.27
CA LEU A 55 -13.98 -13.23 -0.33
C LEU A 55 -15.36 -12.60 -0.52
N GLU A 56 -16.38 -13.40 -0.88
CA GLU A 56 -17.78 -12.93 -0.94
C GLU A 56 -18.27 -12.41 0.40
N LYS A 57 -17.88 -13.07 1.49
CA LYS A 57 -18.27 -12.69 2.85
C LYS A 57 -17.48 -11.50 3.40
N THR A 58 -16.32 -11.18 2.81
CA THR A 58 -15.36 -10.20 3.34
C THR A 58 -15.02 -9.09 2.34
N LEU A 59 -14.02 -9.33 1.46
CA LEU A 59 -13.43 -8.35 0.56
C LEU A 59 -14.48 -7.67 -0.33
N VAL A 60 -15.37 -8.46 -0.93
CA VAL A 60 -16.39 -7.99 -1.86
C VAL A 60 -17.44 -7.09 -1.18
N LYS A 61 -17.66 -7.26 0.13
CA LYS A 61 -18.56 -6.37 0.88
C LYS A 61 -17.95 -5.00 1.16
N HIS A 62 -16.63 -4.86 1.03
CA HIS A 62 -15.96 -3.62 1.32
C HIS A 62 -16.07 -2.67 0.10
N PRO A 63 -16.70 -1.47 0.22
CA PRO A 63 -17.01 -0.60 -0.92
C PRO A 63 -15.81 -0.29 -1.83
N ARG A 64 -14.61 -0.20 -1.23
CA ARG A 64 -13.34 0.04 -1.95
C ARG A 64 -12.98 -1.06 -2.95
N PHE A 65 -13.29 -2.32 -2.67
CA PHE A 65 -12.97 -3.47 -3.52
C PHE A 65 -14.13 -3.88 -4.42
N SER A 66 -15.32 -3.33 -4.16
CA SER A 66 -16.50 -3.43 -5.01
C SER A 66 -16.75 -2.14 -5.80
N SER A 67 -15.76 -1.29 -5.99
CA SER A 67 -15.88 -0.07 -6.80
C SER A 67 -14.97 -0.13 -8.01
N LYS A 68 -15.50 0.28 -9.15
CA LYS A 68 -14.71 0.51 -10.37
C LYS A 68 -14.58 2.00 -10.64
N MET A 69 -13.56 2.35 -11.43
CA MET A 69 -13.33 3.72 -11.83
C MET A 69 -14.15 4.03 -13.08
N VAL A 70 -15.03 5.01 -13.00
CA VAL A 70 -15.81 5.52 -14.13
C VAL A 70 -15.24 6.87 -14.52
N VAL A 71 -15.04 7.06 -15.82
CA VAL A 71 -14.67 8.36 -16.39
C VAL A 71 -15.93 9.00 -16.91
N ASP A 72 -16.31 10.10 -16.30
CA ASP A 72 -17.50 10.90 -16.62
C ASP A 72 -17.05 12.26 -17.18
N GLY A 73 -17.87 12.86 -18.04
CA GLY A 73 -17.62 14.17 -18.65
C GLY A 73 -17.16 14.14 -20.12
N ASN A 74 -17.04 15.33 -20.70
CA ASN A 74 -16.80 15.53 -22.13
C ASN A 74 -15.30 15.39 -22.49
N LYS A 75 -14.99 15.53 -23.79
CA LYS A 75 -13.60 15.44 -24.32
C LYS A 75 -12.61 16.41 -23.64
N TYR A 76 -13.10 17.51 -23.05
CA TYR A 76 -12.30 18.59 -22.45
C TYR A 76 -12.21 18.52 -20.92
N CYS A 77 -13.24 17.98 -20.24
CA CYS A 77 -13.29 17.83 -18.79
C CYS A 77 -13.64 16.38 -18.42
N LYS A 78 -12.60 15.56 -18.16
CA LYS A 78 -12.75 14.20 -17.67
C LYS A 78 -12.71 14.18 -16.14
N ASN A 79 -13.84 13.93 -15.51
CA ASN A 79 -13.95 13.67 -14.08
C ASN A 79 -13.88 12.16 -13.83
N LYS A 80 -12.91 11.72 -13.05
CA LYS A 80 -12.81 10.32 -12.62
C LYS A 80 -13.53 10.16 -11.28
N LYS A 81 -14.41 9.16 -11.19
CA LYS A 81 -15.16 8.83 -9.96
C LYS A 81 -15.07 7.33 -9.68
N TRP A 82 -15.24 6.95 -8.42
CA TRP A 82 -15.47 5.58 -8.01
C TRP A 82 -16.97 5.32 -7.96
N THR A 83 -17.40 4.23 -8.60
CA THR A 83 -18.79 3.80 -8.61
C THR A 83 -18.86 2.35 -8.16
N GLN A 84 -19.72 2.07 -7.19
CA GLN A 84 -19.93 0.72 -6.69
C GLN A 84 -20.52 -0.18 -7.78
N THR A 85 -20.06 -1.43 -7.84
CA THR A 85 -20.45 -2.40 -8.84
C THR A 85 -20.51 -3.80 -8.22
N LYS A 86 -21.28 -4.70 -8.83
CA LYS A 86 -21.28 -6.11 -8.44
C LYS A 86 -19.97 -6.72 -8.91
N VAL A 87 -19.22 -7.31 -7.99
CA VAL A 87 -17.96 -8.00 -8.29
C VAL A 87 -18.28 -9.40 -8.80
N ASN A 88 -17.70 -9.77 -9.94
CA ASN A 88 -17.67 -11.15 -10.40
C ASN A 88 -16.31 -11.75 -10.03
N LEU A 89 -16.29 -12.68 -9.07
CA LEU A 89 -15.04 -13.22 -8.51
C LEU A 89 -14.20 -13.98 -9.53
N GLU A 90 -14.82 -14.61 -10.53
CA GLU A 90 -14.12 -15.35 -11.59
C GLU A 90 -13.22 -14.43 -12.43
N ASP A 91 -13.59 -13.16 -12.60
CA ASP A 91 -12.78 -12.17 -13.32
C ASP A 91 -11.58 -11.66 -12.51
N HIS A 92 -11.56 -11.94 -11.20
CA HIS A 92 -10.53 -11.45 -10.27
C HIS A 92 -9.64 -12.56 -9.73
N ILE A 93 -10.10 -13.81 -9.69
CA ILE A 93 -9.38 -14.94 -9.12
C ILE A 93 -8.79 -15.78 -10.25
N ILE A 94 -7.48 -15.72 -10.37
CA ILE A 94 -6.73 -16.32 -11.46
C ILE A 94 -6.01 -17.55 -10.92
N VAL A 95 -6.39 -18.73 -11.41
CA VAL A 95 -5.76 -20.00 -11.08
C VAL A 95 -5.02 -20.48 -12.33
N PRO A 96 -3.73 -20.14 -12.49
CA PRO A 96 -2.99 -20.59 -13.67
C PRO A 96 -2.78 -22.11 -13.62
N GLU A 97 -2.79 -22.73 -14.78
CA GLU A 97 -2.32 -24.11 -14.94
C GLU A 97 -0.80 -24.13 -14.77
N LEU A 98 -0.32 -24.98 -13.85
CA LEU A 98 1.08 -25.07 -13.50
C LEU A 98 1.63 -26.41 -13.98
N ASP A 99 2.83 -26.39 -14.55
CA ASP A 99 3.57 -27.61 -14.86
C ASP A 99 3.90 -28.33 -13.53
N PRO A 100 3.53 -29.63 -13.37
CA PRO A 100 3.87 -30.38 -12.17
C PRO A 100 5.38 -30.57 -11.96
N ASN A 101 6.21 -30.41 -13.00
CA ASN A 101 7.65 -30.69 -12.98
C ASN A 101 8.54 -29.43 -12.99
N ILE A 102 8.08 -28.33 -12.40
CA ILE A 102 8.88 -27.10 -12.29
C ILE A 102 10.16 -27.34 -11.48
N GLU A 103 11.32 -27.18 -12.11
CA GLU A 103 12.65 -27.42 -11.51
C GLU A 103 12.99 -26.42 -10.39
N PHE A 104 12.58 -25.14 -10.54
CA PHE A 104 12.88 -24.07 -9.57
C PHE A 104 11.61 -23.33 -9.12
N PRO A 105 10.81 -23.89 -8.20
CA PRO A 105 9.53 -23.31 -7.77
C PRO A 105 9.61 -21.88 -7.23
N ASP A 106 10.59 -21.57 -6.38
CA ASP A 106 10.75 -20.22 -5.81
C ASP A 106 11.02 -19.18 -6.91
N ARG A 107 11.90 -19.53 -7.86
CA ARG A 107 12.22 -18.67 -9.00
C ARG A 107 11.03 -18.51 -9.94
N PHE A 108 10.25 -19.57 -10.13
CA PHE A 108 9.02 -19.51 -10.90
C PHE A 108 8.04 -18.49 -10.31
N VAL A 109 7.85 -18.47 -8.98
CA VAL A 109 7.00 -17.47 -8.31
C VAL A 109 7.53 -16.05 -8.51
N GLU A 110 8.84 -15.84 -8.37
CA GLU A 110 9.50 -14.54 -8.63
C GLU A 110 9.26 -14.04 -10.06
N ASP A 111 9.46 -14.93 -11.05
CA ASP A 111 9.29 -14.62 -12.47
C ASP A 111 7.81 -14.44 -12.83
N TYR A 112 6.91 -15.21 -12.21
CA TYR A 112 5.46 -15.05 -12.36
C TYR A 112 5.00 -13.68 -11.88
N VAL A 113 5.40 -13.27 -10.67
CA VAL A 113 5.07 -11.96 -10.10
C VAL A 113 5.61 -10.84 -10.99
N SER A 114 6.85 -10.96 -11.44
CA SER A 114 7.48 -10.06 -12.40
C SER A 114 6.63 -9.93 -13.67
N ASN A 115 6.21 -11.05 -14.26
CA ASN A 115 5.41 -11.07 -15.47
C ASN A 115 4.03 -10.43 -15.31
N VAL A 116 3.32 -10.74 -14.21
CA VAL A 116 2.00 -10.17 -13.92
C VAL A 116 2.08 -8.65 -13.80
N THR A 117 3.18 -8.09 -13.32
CA THR A 117 3.32 -6.63 -13.23
C THR A 117 3.49 -5.91 -14.58
N ARG A 118 3.65 -6.64 -15.70
CA ARG A 118 3.87 -6.08 -17.04
C ARG A 118 2.60 -5.55 -17.69
N THR A 119 1.47 -6.20 -17.43
CA THR A 119 0.19 -5.86 -18.06
C THR A 119 -0.62 -4.95 -17.13
N PRO A 120 -1.21 -3.85 -17.60
CA PRO A 120 -2.05 -3.04 -16.73
C PRO A 120 -3.33 -3.80 -16.32
N LEU A 121 -3.85 -3.52 -15.14
CA LEU A 121 -5.17 -4.00 -14.73
C LEU A 121 -6.27 -3.43 -15.62
N ASP A 122 -7.28 -4.25 -15.92
CA ASP A 122 -8.46 -3.79 -16.65
C ASP A 122 -9.27 -2.79 -15.82
N LEU A 123 -9.50 -1.60 -16.41
CA LEU A 123 -10.23 -0.51 -15.77
C LEU A 123 -11.75 -0.71 -15.78
N SER A 124 -12.26 -1.70 -16.52
CA SER A 124 -13.69 -2.01 -16.59
C SER A 124 -14.23 -2.67 -15.30
N LYS A 125 -13.33 -3.24 -14.50
CA LYS A 125 -13.60 -3.96 -13.24
C LYS A 125 -12.89 -3.29 -12.04
N PRO A 126 -13.23 -3.64 -10.79
CA PRO A 126 -12.46 -3.22 -9.62
C PRO A 126 -10.97 -3.56 -9.75
N LEU A 127 -10.09 -2.67 -9.31
CA LEU A 127 -8.66 -2.74 -9.69
C LEU A 127 -7.82 -3.64 -8.78
N TRP A 128 -8.18 -4.92 -8.70
CA TRP A 128 -7.43 -5.95 -7.98
C TRP A 128 -7.56 -7.32 -8.64
N GLU A 129 -6.56 -8.18 -8.44
CA GLU A 129 -6.52 -9.57 -8.91
C GLU A 129 -5.85 -10.43 -7.84
N LEU A 130 -6.36 -11.64 -7.61
CA LEU A 130 -5.79 -12.64 -6.72
C LEU A 130 -5.38 -13.85 -7.55
N HIS A 131 -4.08 -14.12 -7.60
CA HIS A 131 -3.54 -15.28 -8.29
C HIS A 131 -3.24 -16.39 -7.29
N LEU A 132 -3.79 -17.58 -7.51
CA LEU A 132 -3.62 -18.73 -6.62
C LEU A 132 -2.68 -19.74 -7.27
N LEU A 133 -1.45 -19.81 -6.77
CA LEU A 133 -0.41 -20.71 -7.27
C LEU A 133 -0.31 -21.92 -6.34
N ASN A 134 -0.90 -23.04 -6.72
CA ASN A 134 -0.76 -24.31 -5.99
C ASN A 134 0.57 -25.00 -6.31
N ILE A 135 1.67 -24.28 -6.08
CA ILE A 135 3.04 -24.74 -6.23
C ILE A 135 3.74 -24.79 -4.87
N LYS A 136 4.43 -25.91 -4.62
CA LYS A 136 5.24 -26.08 -3.42
C LYS A 136 6.58 -25.36 -3.60
N THR A 137 6.84 -24.36 -2.78
CA THR A 137 8.12 -23.62 -2.72
C THR A 137 8.96 -24.10 -1.54
N SER A 138 10.13 -23.50 -1.36
CA SER A 138 10.99 -23.81 -0.20
C SER A 138 10.31 -23.54 1.15
N ASP A 139 9.41 -22.54 1.21
CA ASP A 139 8.81 -22.05 2.46
C ASP A 139 7.28 -22.31 2.57
N ALA A 140 6.62 -22.79 1.51
CA ALA A 140 5.16 -22.93 1.46
C ALA A 140 4.67 -24.08 0.57
N GLU A 141 3.48 -24.63 0.85
CA GLU A 141 2.81 -25.64 0.03
C GLU A 141 2.01 -25.03 -1.14
N ALA A 142 1.67 -23.75 -1.03
CA ALA A 142 1.03 -22.96 -2.08
C ALA A 142 1.28 -21.47 -1.84
N VAL A 143 1.11 -20.64 -2.87
CA VAL A 143 1.36 -19.19 -2.83
C VAL A 143 0.16 -18.42 -3.40
N GLY A 144 -0.36 -17.48 -2.64
CA GLY A 144 -1.29 -16.46 -3.13
C GLY A 144 -0.55 -15.17 -3.48
N VAL A 145 -0.78 -14.65 -4.69
CA VAL A 145 -0.26 -13.35 -5.12
C VAL A 145 -1.43 -12.39 -5.28
N PHE A 146 -1.52 -11.41 -4.39
CA PHE A 146 -2.56 -10.39 -4.44
C PHE A 146 -2.01 -9.10 -5.05
N ARG A 147 -2.61 -8.72 -6.16
CA ARG A 147 -2.24 -7.54 -6.94
C ARG A 147 -3.31 -6.48 -6.81
N ILE A 148 -2.91 -5.27 -6.46
CA ILE A 148 -3.84 -4.17 -6.18
C ILE A 148 -3.32 -2.89 -6.81
N HIS A 149 -4.18 -2.14 -7.50
CA HIS A 149 -3.80 -0.81 -7.95
C HIS A 149 -3.69 0.16 -6.77
N HIS A 150 -2.59 0.92 -6.69
CA HIS A 150 -2.32 1.86 -5.60
C HIS A 150 -3.36 3.01 -5.49
N SER A 151 -4.21 3.21 -6.51
CA SER A 151 -5.33 4.16 -6.43
C SER A 151 -6.43 3.71 -5.46
N MET A 152 -6.50 2.40 -5.16
CA MET A 152 -7.50 1.85 -4.23
C MET A 152 -7.11 2.05 -2.77
N GLY A 153 -5.83 1.98 -2.44
CA GLY A 153 -5.36 2.01 -1.05
C GLY A 153 -3.84 2.17 -0.95
N ASP A 154 -3.42 2.62 0.23
CA ASP A 154 -2.03 2.55 0.68
C ASP A 154 -1.82 1.33 1.58
N GLY A 155 -0.57 1.08 1.98
CA GLY A 155 -0.23 -0.06 2.85
C GLY A 155 -1.05 -0.11 4.14
N ALA A 156 -1.28 1.03 4.80
CA ALA A 156 -2.07 1.09 6.03
C ALA A 156 -3.54 0.69 5.82
N SER A 157 -4.16 1.19 4.75
CA SER A 157 -5.52 0.79 4.36
C SER A 157 -5.62 -0.71 4.05
N LEU A 158 -4.61 -1.26 3.37
CA LEU A 158 -4.59 -2.67 2.98
C LEU A 158 -4.38 -3.61 4.17
N ILE A 159 -3.52 -3.23 5.12
CA ILE A 159 -3.38 -3.99 6.38
C ILE A 159 -4.67 -3.95 7.18
N SER A 160 -5.33 -2.79 7.27
CA SER A 160 -6.62 -2.68 7.97
C SER A 160 -7.69 -3.58 7.33
N LEU A 161 -7.71 -3.65 6.00
CA LEU A 161 -8.58 -4.56 5.27
C LEU A 161 -8.21 -6.03 5.51
N LEU A 162 -6.93 -6.39 5.44
CA LEU A 162 -6.48 -7.76 5.72
C LEU A 162 -6.96 -8.22 7.10
N LEU A 163 -6.88 -7.35 8.10
CA LEU A 163 -7.40 -7.61 9.43
C LEU A 163 -8.93 -7.76 9.43
N ALA A 164 -9.66 -6.93 8.67
CA ALA A 164 -11.12 -7.06 8.52
C ALA A 164 -11.55 -8.36 7.81
N CYS A 165 -10.72 -8.86 6.89
CA CYS A 165 -10.94 -10.09 6.13
C CYS A 165 -10.50 -11.36 6.88
N THR A 166 -9.77 -11.24 7.99
CA THR A 166 -9.27 -12.37 8.76
C THR A 166 -10.04 -12.55 10.06
N ARG A 167 -9.90 -13.73 10.67
CA ARG A 167 -10.55 -14.10 11.92
C ARG A 167 -9.53 -14.68 12.89
N LYS A 168 -9.82 -14.62 14.19
CA LYS A 168 -8.92 -15.19 15.20
C LYS A 168 -8.93 -16.71 15.05
N THR A 169 -7.76 -17.33 15.21
CA THR A 169 -7.65 -18.79 15.26
C THR A 169 -8.37 -19.37 16.48
N SER A 170 -8.49 -18.61 17.56
CA SER A 170 -9.22 -18.98 18.78
C SER A 170 -10.73 -18.76 18.68
N ASP A 171 -11.19 -17.91 17.77
CA ASP A 171 -12.60 -17.53 17.59
C ASP A 171 -12.86 -17.20 16.12
N PRO A 172 -13.46 -18.13 15.36
CA PRO A 172 -13.70 -17.99 13.92
C PRO A 172 -14.61 -16.83 13.53
N GLU A 173 -15.37 -16.24 14.45
CA GLU A 173 -16.26 -15.10 14.16
C GLU A 173 -15.67 -13.75 14.57
N ALA A 174 -14.65 -13.75 15.44
CA ALA A 174 -14.03 -12.51 15.92
C ALA A 174 -12.93 -11.97 15.00
N LEU A 175 -12.92 -10.65 14.85
CA LEU A 175 -11.85 -9.91 14.17
C LEU A 175 -10.54 -9.89 15.01
N PRO A 176 -9.36 -9.80 14.38
CA PRO A 176 -8.10 -9.60 15.07
C PRO A 176 -8.12 -8.32 15.91
N SER A 177 -7.59 -8.39 17.13
CA SER A 177 -7.46 -7.24 18.01
C SER A 177 -6.19 -6.45 17.68
N VAL A 178 -6.36 -5.18 17.28
CA VAL A 178 -5.23 -4.24 17.17
C VAL A 178 -5.11 -3.48 18.48
N PRO A 179 -3.92 -3.43 19.11
CA PRO A 179 -3.74 -2.61 20.31
C PRO A 179 -3.96 -1.14 19.98
N VAL A 180 -5.07 -0.59 20.47
CA VAL A 180 -5.36 0.84 20.37
C VAL A 180 -4.57 1.54 21.48
N LYS A 181 -3.56 2.35 21.11
CA LYS A 181 -3.01 3.32 22.06
C LYS A 181 -4.13 4.29 22.42
N LYS A 182 -4.67 4.18 23.64
CA LYS A 182 -5.56 5.21 24.20
C LYS A 182 -4.77 6.51 24.22
N GLY A 183 -5.21 7.50 23.44
CA GLY A 183 -4.67 8.85 23.54
C GLY A 183 -4.84 9.32 24.98
N ALA A 184 -3.77 9.86 25.57
CA ALA A 184 -3.86 10.47 26.89
C ALA A 184 -4.91 11.60 26.81
N GLY A 185 -6.04 11.40 27.49
CA GLY A 185 -7.08 12.42 27.58
C GLY A 185 -6.50 13.60 28.35
N SER A 186 -6.26 14.72 27.68
CA SER A 186 -5.88 15.96 28.34
C SER A 186 -7.14 16.54 29.00
N THR A 187 -7.20 16.48 30.33
CA THR A 187 -8.20 17.21 31.12
C THR A 187 -7.90 18.70 31.01
N PHE A 188 -8.76 19.45 30.31
CA PHE A 188 -8.60 20.90 30.15
C PHE A 188 -9.11 21.64 31.40
N ASN A 189 -8.22 22.34 32.10
CA ASN A 189 -8.59 23.31 33.15
C ASN A 189 -9.01 24.66 32.51
N SER A 190 -10.04 25.30 33.04
CA SER A 190 -10.68 26.51 32.49
C SER A 190 -9.79 27.77 32.45
N ALA A 191 -8.73 27.85 33.26
CA ALA A 191 -7.73 28.92 33.19
C ALA A 191 -6.73 28.76 32.02
N ALA A 192 -6.70 27.61 31.36
CA ALA A 192 -5.79 27.31 30.25
C ALA A 192 -6.26 27.87 28.90
N GLY A 193 -7.51 28.36 28.77
CA GLY A 193 -8.10 28.74 27.48
C GLY A 193 -7.38 29.89 26.76
N PHE A 194 -6.94 30.91 27.50
CA PHE A 194 -6.24 32.07 26.92
C PHE A 194 -4.83 31.71 26.43
N TRP A 195 -4.01 31.08 27.27
CA TRP A 195 -2.67 30.61 26.91
C TRP A 195 -2.69 29.50 25.86
N TRP A 196 -3.73 28.66 25.85
CA TRP A 196 -3.94 27.66 24.81
C TRP A 196 -4.21 28.30 23.45
N PHE A 197 -4.98 29.40 23.39
CA PHE A 197 -5.21 30.12 22.14
C PHE A 197 -3.92 30.67 21.53
N PHE A 198 -3.06 31.32 22.33
CA PHE A 198 -1.74 31.78 21.85
C PHE A 198 -0.83 30.62 21.45
N SER A 199 -0.84 29.53 22.23
CA SER A 199 -0.06 28.32 21.90
C SER A 199 -0.55 27.67 20.61
N ALA A 200 -1.87 27.62 20.39
CA ALA A 200 -2.48 27.10 19.17
C ALA A 200 -2.15 27.98 17.96
N ILE A 201 -2.22 29.30 18.10
CA ILE A 201 -1.80 30.24 17.06
C ILE A 201 -0.31 30.06 16.74
N TRP A 202 0.54 29.97 17.76
CA TRP A 202 1.98 29.77 17.56
C TRP A 202 2.28 28.44 16.85
N LEU A 203 1.62 27.35 17.25
CA LEU A 203 1.72 26.07 16.57
C LEU A 203 1.23 26.15 15.12
N PHE A 204 0.15 26.89 14.87
CA PHE A 204 -0.38 27.12 13.52
C PHE A 204 0.58 27.93 12.65
N LEU A 205 1.16 29.02 13.17
CA LEU A 205 2.17 29.81 12.47
C LEU A 205 3.43 28.99 12.20
N ARG A 206 3.88 28.19 13.17
CA ARG A 206 5.02 27.27 13.00
C ARG A 206 4.71 26.20 11.93
N LEU A 207 3.49 25.68 11.90
CA LEU A 207 3.04 24.75 10.86
C LEU A 207 3.07 25.41 9.47
N ILE A 208 2.56 26.64 9.34
CA ILE A 208 2.63 27.40 8.08
C ILE A 208 4.08 27.59 7.65
N TRP A 209 4.95 28.06 8.55
CA TRP A 209 6.36 28.29 8.26
C TRP A 209 7.07 27.00 7.81
N ASN A 210 6.90 25.91 8.55
CA ASN A 210 7.47 24.61 8.18
C ASN A 210 6.92 24.15 6.81
N THR A 211 5.62 24.31 6.57
CA THR A 211 5.01 23.96 5.27
C THR A 211 5.59 24.80 4.13
N MET A 212 5.81 26.10 4.35
CA MET A 212 6.46 26.96 3.34
C MET A 212 7.89 26.52 3.07
N VAL A 213 8.68 26.22 4.11
CA VAL A 213 10.03 25.69 3.98
C VAL A 213 10.04 24.35 3.24
N ASP A 214 9.11 23.45 3.56
CA ASP A 214 8.97 22.14 2.92
C ASP A 214 8.59 22.27 1.43
N VAL A 215 7.67 23.18 1.10
CA VAL A 215 7.29 23.47 -0.30
C VAL A 215 8.47 24.05 -1.07
N LEU A 216 9.19 25.02 -0.49
CA LEU A 216 10.38 25.59 -1.11
C LEU A 216 11.48 24.54 -1.30
N LEU A 217 11.72 23.69 -0.31
CA LEU A 217 12.69 22.61 -0.38
C LEU A 217 12.30 21.55 -1.42
N PHE A 218 11.00 21.26 -1.55
CA PHE A 218 10.46 20.35 -2.56
C PHE A 218 10.64 20.93 -3.97
N VAL A 219 10.35 22.21 -4.19
CA VAL A 219 10.57 22.91 -5.46
C VAL A 219 12.06 22.97 -5.79
N ALA A 220 12.91 23.31 -4.82
CA ALA A 220 14.35 23.29 -4.99
C ALA A 220 14.87 21.88 -5.32
N THR A 221 14.25 20.85 -4.73
CA THR A 221 14.55 19.44 -4.99
C THR A 221 14.20 19.01 -6.39
N THR A 222 13.05 19.42 -6.92
CA THR A 222 12.61 19.05 -8.27
C THR A 222 13.40 19.80 -9.35
N LEU A 223 13.77 21.06 -9.10
CA LEU A 223 14.43 21.91 -10.10
C LEU A 223 15.97 21.81 -10.08
N PHE A 224 16.59 21.77 -8.90
CA PHE A 224 18.03 22.02 -8.76
C PHE A 224 18.80 20.91 -8.03
N LEU A 225 18.24 20.34 -6.95
CA LEU A 225 18.96 19.36 -6.14
C LEU A 225 18.83 17.97 -6.78
N LYS A 226 19.82 17.53 -7.55
CA LYS A 226 19.89 16.15 -8.05
C LYS A 226 20.47 15.21 -6.99
N ASP A 227 19.88 14.03 -6.83
CA ASP A 227 20.47 12.99 -5.98
C ASP A 227 21.83 12.56 -6.54
N MET A 228 22.76 12.27 -5.64
CA MET A 228 24.06 11.73 -5.99
C MET A 228 23.89 10.46 -6.83
N LYS A 229 24.76 10.29 -7.83
CA LYS A 229 24.80 9.03 -8.59
C LYS A 229 25.27 7.93 -7.65
N THR A 230 24.42 6.93 -7.43
CA THR A 230 24.69 5.77 -6.58
C THR A 230 24.35 4.50 -7.35
N PRO A 231 24.92 3.34 -7.01
CA PRO A 231 24.61 2.06 -7.67
C PRO A 231 23.14 1.63 -7.60
N ILE A 232 22.35 2.26 -6.73
CA ILE A 232 20.90 2.04 -6.61
C ILE A 232 20.06 2.99 -7.47
N LYS A 233 20.67 4.04 -8.02
CA LYS A 233 20.00 4.98 -8.93
C LYS A 233 20.08 4.42 -10.36
N GLY A 234 18.94 3.95 -10.86
CA GLY A 234 18.82 3.48 -12.24
C GLY A 234 19.07 4.59 -13.26
N ALA A 235 19.47 4.20 -14.48
CA ALA A 235 19.50 5.09 -15.62
C ALA A 235 18.06 5.52 -16.02
N PRO A 236 17.87 6.68 -16.67
CA PRO A 236 16.57 7.08 -17.18
C PRO A 236 15.98 5.99 -18.09
N GLY A 237 14.68 5.70 -17.94
CA GLY A 237 13.99 4.65 -18.69
C GLY A 237 14.00 3.27 -18.04
N VAL A 238 14.85 3.03 -17.03
CA VAL A 238 14.85 1.75 -16.27
C VAL A 238 13.52 1.53 -15.55
N GLU A 239 12.78 2.59 -15.24
CA GLU A 239 11.44 2.52 -14.67
C GLU A 239 10.40 1.83 -15.56
N LEU A 240 10.67 1.74 -16.87
CA LEU A 240 9.82 1.04 -17.86
C LEU A 240 10.23 -0.43 -18.05
N ASN A 241 11.38 -0.83 -17.53
CA ASN A 241 11.86 -2.20 -17.65
C ASN A 241 11.03 -3.15 -16.77
N VAL A 242 11.06 -4.43 -17.15
CA VAL A 242 10.48 -5.50 -16.35
C VAL A 242 11.16 -5.52 -14.98
N LYS A 243 10.36 -5.42 -13.92
CA LYS A 243 10.85 -5.43 -12.54
C LYS A 243 11.07 -6.86 -12.11
N LYS A 244 12.31 -7.20 -11.75
CA LYS A 244 12.60 -8.47 -11.10
C LYS A 244 12.23 -8.38 -9.62
N PHE A 245 11.39 -9.31 -9.17
CA PHE A 245 11.08 -9.48 -7.75
C PHE A 245 11.96 -10.59 -7.20
N VAL A 246 12.54 -10.36 -6.03
CA VAL A 246 13.29 -11.37 -5.28
C VAL A 246 12.85 -11.25 -3.84
N HIS A 247 12.56 -12.38 -3.20
CA HIS A 247 12.16 -12.39 -1.81
C HIS A 247 12.94 -13.41 -1.00
N ARG A 248 12.99 -13.19 0.31
CA ARG A 248 13.51 -14.14 1.29
C ARG A 248 12.59 -14.17 2.48
N THR A 249 12.26 -15.37 2.93
CA THR A 249 11.54 -15.59 4.17
C THR A 249 12.52 -15.55 5.32
N VAL A 250 12.10 -14.92 6.41
CA VAL A 250 12.87 -14.84 7.66
C VAL A 250 11.96 -15.26 8.80
N SER A 251 12.48 -16.07 9.72
CA SER A 251 11.73 -16.53 10.88
C SER A 251 11.33 -15.35 11.75
N PHE A 252 10.05 -15.27 12.09
CA PHE A 252 9.57 -14.24 13.00
C PHE A 252 10.07 -14.46 14.44
N ASP A 253 10.36 -15.71 14.81
CA ASP A 253 10.90 -16.02 16.13
C ASP A 253 12.36 -15.57 16.25
N ASP A 254 13.14 -15.65 15.17
CA ASP A 254 14.50 -15.08 15.14
C ASP A 254 14.45 -13.55 15.28
N ILE A 255 13.48 -12.90 14.62
CA ILE A 255 13.27 -11.45 14.77
C ILE A 255 12.93 -11.10 16.22
N LYS A 256 12.07 -11.89 16.90
CA LYS A 256 11.76 -11.69 18.32
C LYS A 256 12.97 -11.93 19.22
N LEU A 257 13.80 -12.92 18.90
CA LEU A 257 15.01 -13.22 19.65
C LEU A 257 15.95 -12.02 19.61
N VAL A 258 16.25 -11.48 18.43
CA VAL A 258 17.10 -10.30 18.27
C VAL A 258 16.47 -9.08 18.95
N LYS A 259 15.16 -8.88 18.76
CA LYS A 259 14.40 -7.81 19.42
C LYS A 259 14.62 -7.83 20.93
N ASN A 260 14.43 -8.99 21.56
CA ASN A 260 14.54 -9.15 23.00
C ASN A 260 15.99 -9.01 23.49
N ALA A 261 16.95 -9.61 22.79
CA ALA A 261 18.37 -9.51 23.12
C ALA A 261 18.90 -8.07 23.05
N MET A 262 18.39 -7.28 22.10
CA MET A 262 18.82 -5.88 21.88
C MET A 262 17.94 -4.86 22.61
N ASN A 263 16.90 -5.30 23.34
CA ASN A 263 15.89 -4.44 23.96
C ASN A 263 15.29 -3.40 22.99
N MET A 264 14.92 -3.85 21.79
CA MET A 264 14.42 -3.03 20.69
C MET A 264 12.98 -3.39 20.28
N THR A 265 12.42 -2.72 19.27
CA THR A 265 11.16 -3.11 18.64
C THR A 265 11.39 -3.99 17.40
N VAL A 266 10.34 -4.67 16.94
CA VAL A 266 10.38 -5.46 15.69
C VAL A 266 10.81 -4.59 14.49
N ASN A 267 10.33 -3.34 14.43
CA ASN A 267 10.65 -2.42 13.35
C ASN A 267 12.14 -2.05 13.34
N ASP A 268 12.76 -1.89 14.52
CA ASP A 268 14.18 -1.60 14.63
C ASP A 268 15.03 -2.76 14.10
N VAL A 269 14.65 -4.00 14.42
CA VAL A 269 15.33 -5.21 13.92
C VAL A 269 15.23 -5.30 12.40
N VAL A 270 14.02 -5.16 11.82
CA VAL A 270 13.80 -5.21 10.37
C VAL A 270 14.55 -4.08 9.66
N THR A 271 14.55 -2.88 10.23
CA THR A 271 15.28 -1.74 9.70
C THR A 271 16.79 -1.98 9.73
N GLY A 272 17.31 -2.55 10.84
CA GLY A 272 18.71 -2.93 10.99
C GLY A 272 19.15 -3.96 9.96
N ILE A 273 18.35 -5.01 9.74
CA ILE A 273 18.62 -6.02 8.70
C ILE A 273 18.66 -5.37 7.31
N THR A 274 17.70 -4.51 7.01
CA THR A 274 17.63 -3.79 5.72
C THR A 274 18.84 -2.89 5.53
N GLN A 275 19.24 -2.14 6.56
CA GLN A 275 20.40 -1.26 6.56
C GLN A 275 21.72 -2.04 6.41
N ALA A 276 21.84 -3.19 7.07
CA ALA A 276 23.01 -4.07 6.92
C ALA A 276 23.09 -4.66 5.51
N GLY A 277 21.97 -5.13 4.96
CA GLY A 277 21.88 -5.64 3.59
C GLY A 277 22.27 -4.59 2.55
N LEU A 278 21.68 -3.39 2.64
CA LEU A 278 21.99 -2.28 1.75
C LEU A 278 23.45 -1.83 1.88
N SER A 279 23.98 -1.75 3.10
CA SER A 279 25.38 -1.41 3.35
C SER A 279 26.34 -2.42 2.73
N ARG A 280 26.08 -3.73 2.88
CA ARG A 280 26.90 -4.79 2.26
C ARG A 280 26.85 -4.73 0.74
N TYR A 281 25.67 -4.52 0.17
CA TYR A 281 25.50 -4.36 -1.29
C TYR A 281 26.28 -3.16 -1.82
N LEU A 282 26.12 -1.99 -1.22
CA LEU A 282 26.81 -0.77 -1.65
C LEU A 282 28.33 -0.90 -1.49
N ASN A 283 28.80 -1.45 -0.36
CA ASN A 283 30.22 -1.70 -0.16
C ASN A 283 30.82 -2.58 -1.26
N ARG A 284 30.11 -3.64 -1.66
CA ARG A 284 30.54 -4.52 -2.74
C ARG A 284 30.60 -3.79 -4.08
N ARG A 285 29.52 -3.09 -4.45
CA ARG A 285 29.45 -2.36 -5.74
C ARG A 285 30.52 -1.28 -5.87
N TYR A 286 30.71 -0.47 -4.84
CA TYR A 286 31.77 0.54 -4.84
C TYR A 286 33.18 -0.07 -4.81
N SER A 287 33.34 -1.26 -4.21
CA SER A 287 34.62 -1.98 -4.28
C SER A 287 34.91 -2.48 -5.70
N GLU A 288 33.90 -2.96 -6.43
CA GLU A 288 34.03 -3.43 -7.81
C GLU A 288 34.37 -2.25 -8.75
N GLU A 289 33.72 -1.10 -8.59
CA GLU A 289 34.04 0.14 -9.33
C GLU A 289 35.48 0.61 -9.09
N LYS A 290 35.95 0.65 -7.83
CA LYS A 290 37.34 1.05 -7.53
C LYS A 290 38.39 0.12 -8.13
N LYS A 291 38.09 -1.18 -8.22
CA LYS A 291 38.99 -2.16 -8.86
C LYS A 291 39.11 -1.91 -10.37
N LEU A 292 38.00 -1.56 -11.03
CA LEU A 292 37.99 -1.19 -12.43
C LEU A 292 38.80 0.10 -12.69
N ASP A 293 38.72 1.06 -11.76
CA ASP A 293 39.46 2.33 -11.84
C ASP A 293 40.94 2.23 -11.40
N GLY A 294 41.46 1.02 -11.17
CA GLY A 294 42.85 0.78 -10.75
C GLY A 294 43.18 1.27 -9.32
N GLN A 295 42.19 1.68 -8.54
CA GLN A 295 42.39 2.19 -7.18
C GLN A 295 42.25 1.07 -6.14
N VAL A 296 43.35 0.37 -5.85
CA VAL A 296 43.40 -0.62 -4.77
C VAL A 296 43.71 0.08 -3.44
N LYS A 297 42.73 0.77 -2.86
CA LYS A 297 42.80 1.21 -1.45
C LYS A 297 41.90 0.32 -0.59
N GLN A 298 42.52 -0.45 0.31
CA GLN A 298 41.84 -1.16 1.38
C GLN A 298 41.29 -0.13 2.38
N SER A 299 39.97 0.07 2.37
CA SER A 299 39.25 0.93 3.30
C SER A 299 38.26 0.07 4.10
N ASN A 300 38.08 0.37 5.39
CA ASN A 300 37.08 -0.29 6.24
C ASN A 300 35.64 -0.09 5.73
N SER A 301 35.39 0.95 4.94
CA SER A 301 34.13 1.17 4.21
C SER A 301 34.41 1.73 2.83
N ASN A 302 33.85 1.11 1.80
CA ASN A 302 33.94 1.59 0.43
C ASN A 302 32.85 2.60 0.08
N ILE A 303 31.88 2.80 0.96
CA ILE A 303 30.75 3.70 0.76
C ILE A 303 31.21 5.17 0.89
N PRO A 304 30.92 6.03 -0.10
CA PRO A 304 31.18 7.46 -0.01
C PRO A 304 30.52 8.11 1.21
N LYS A 305 31.19 9.07 1.84
CA LYS A 305 30.58 9.90 2.90
C LYS A 305 29.53 10.82 2.30
N GLY A 306 28.42 11.04 3.01
CA GLY A 306 27.39 12.00 2.63
C GLY A 306 26.44 11.55 1.51
N ILE A 307 26.23 10.24 1.33
CA ILE A 307 25.18 9.74 0.42
C ILE A 307 23.84 10.38 0.81
N ARG A 308 23.19 11.01 -0.17
CA ARG A 308 21.83 11.51 -0.05
C ARG A 308 20.89 10.60 -0.80
N LEU A 309 19.92 10.04 -0.09
CA LEU A 309 18.80 9.29 -0.64
C LEU A 309 17.52 10.03 -0.28
N ARG A 310 16.66 10.26 -1.27
CA ARG A 310 15.34 10.86 -1.06
C ARG A 310 14.27 9.83 -1.38
N THR A 311 13.30 9.73 -0.48
CA THR A 311 12.15 8.84 -0.62
C THR A 311 10.89 9.69 -0.57
N VAL A 312 9.94 9.40 -1.45
CA VAL A 312 8.60 10.01 -1.43
C VAL A 312 7.62 8.94 -0.99
N ILE A 313 6.90 9.21 0.11
CA ILE A 313 5.87 8.32 0.63
C ILE A 313 4.52 9.02 0.44
N LEU A 314 3.64 8.41 -0.36
CA LEU A 314 2.30 8.90 -0.58
C LEU A 314 1.35 8.14 0.34
N VAL A 315 0.66 8.87 1.22
CA VAL A 315 -0.31 8.32 2.17
C VAL A 315 -1.72 8.62 1.66
N ASN A 316 -2.62 7.65 1.78
CA ASN A 316 -4.01 7.82 1.40
C ASN A 316 -4.76 8.55 2.52
N LEU A 317 -5.29 9.73 2.20
CA LEU A 317 -6.04 10.56 3.16
C LEU A 317 -7.51 10.14 3.33
N ARG A 318 -8.00 9.15 2.55
CA ARG A 318 -9.34 8.62 2.76
C ARG A 318 -9.39 8.00 4.15
N LYS A 319 -10.43 8.33 4.93
CA LYS A 319 -10.65 7.71 6.24
C LYS A 319 -10.50 6.19 6.08
N SER A 320 -9.47 5.64 6.72
CA SER A 320 -9.34 4.20 6.81
C SER A 320 -10.59 3.74 7.54
N ALA A 321 -11.32 2.78 6.97
CA ALA A 321 -12.25 2.03 7.78
C ALA A 321 -11.36 1.40 8.85
N GLY A 322 -11.33 2.02 10.03
CA GLY A 322 -10.79 1.35 11.19
C GLY A 322 -11.55 0.03 11.33
N ILE A 323 -11.08 -0.83 12.21
CA ILE A 323 -11.93 -1.87 12.79
C ILE A 323 -12.98 -1.15 13.64
N GLN A 324 -13.86 -0.39 13.00
CA GLN A 324 -15.12 0.06 13.53
C GLN A 324 -16.02 -1.14 13.29
N VAL A 325 -16.15 -1.92 14.36
CA VAL A 325 -17.30 -2.79 14.57
C VAL A 325 -18.51 -2.03 14.04
N ASN A 326 -19.17 -2.58 13.02
CA ASN A 326 -20.48 -2.14 12.59
C ASN A 326 -21.42 -2.30 13.78
N TYR A 327 -21.47 -1.32 14.68
CA TYR A 327 -22.67 -1.09 15.44
C TYR A 327 -23.62 -0.40 14.47
N LEU A 328 -24.74 -1.08 14.21
CA LEU A 328 -25.96 -0.47 13.72
C LEU A 328 -26.08 0.93 14.33
N SER A 329 -26.16 1.94 13.46
CA SER A 329 -26.57 3.28 13.83
C SER A 329 -28.03 3.23 14.32
N VAL A 330 -28.23 3.01 15.62
CA VAL A 330 -29.50 3.37 16.26
C VAL A 330 -29.44 4.86 16.54
N ILE A 331 -30.22 5.60 15.76
CA ILE A 331 -30.51 7.02 15.96
C ILE A 331 -31.13 7.15 17.35
N VAL A 332 -30.42 7.78 18.29
CA VAL A 332 -31.05 8.35 19.48
C VAL A 332 -31.11 9.86 19.26
N ARG A 333 -32.30 10.34 18.90
CA ARG A 333 -32.64 11.76 19.02
C ARG A 333 -32.55 12.11 20.50
N LYS A 334 -31.74 13.11 20.84
CA LYS A 334 -31.92 13.84 22.10
C LYS A 334 -32.88 14.99 21.82
N THR A 335 -34.03 14.95 22.48
CA THR A 335 -34.88 16.13 22.72
C THR A 335 -34.13 17.17 23.52
#